data_AF-A0A374EDU6-F1
#
_entry.id   AF-A0A374EDU6-F1
#
_cell.length_a   1.000
_cell.length_b   1.000
_cell.length_c   1.000
_cell.angle_alpha   90.00
_cell.angle_beta   90.00
_cell.angle_gamma   90.00
#
_symmetry.space_group_name_H-M   'P 1'
#
loop_
_entity.id
_entity.type
_entity.pdbx_description
1 polymer ?
#
loop_
_entity_poly.entity_id
_entity_poly.type
_entity_poly.pdbx_seq_one_letter_code
_entity_poly.pdbx_strand_id
1 'polypeptide(L)'
;MTQERKNAIVDDIMALLIQLTDEETIQETSRKKPVEMLTIKECTQAVKGLSEHTVRQLVAQNKVKYIRTGQGKRGKILINKEELLKVFEV
;
A
#
# COMPACT_ATOMS: atom_id res chain seq x y z
N MET A 1 7.19 -52.22 4.73
CA MET A 1 6.32 -51.18 4.14
C MET A 1 6.21 -51.45 2.65
N THR A 2 5.03 -51.82 2.14
CA THR A 2 4.82 -52.01 0.69
C THR A 2 4.84 -50.66 -0.03
N GLN A 3 5.23 -50.64 -1.31
CA GLN A 3 5.35 -49.40 -2.08
C GLN A 3 4.00 -48.65 -2.16
N GLU A 4 2.90 -49.40 -2.23
CA GLU A 4 1.53 -48.89 -2.19
C GLU A 4 1.21 -48.11 -0.91
N ARG A 5 1.66 -48.60 0.26
CA ARG A 5 1.48 -47.89 1.53
C ARG A 5 2.31 -46.60 1.57
N LYS A 6 3.50 -46.60 0.96
CA LYS A 6 4.32 -45.38 0.87
C LYS A 6 3.64 -44.33 -0.01
N ASN A 7 3.09 -44.74 -1.15
CA ASN A 7 2.38 -43.84 -2.05
C ASN A 7 1.14 -43.25 -1.39
N ALA A 8 0.34 -44.07 -0.69
CA ALA A 8 -0.83 -43.57 0.05
C ALA A 8 -0.45 -42.52 1.11
N ILE A 9 0.64 -42.74 1.85
CA ILE A 9 1.13 -41.76 2.84
C ILE A 9 1.56 -40.45 2.15
N VAL A 10 2.17 -40.53 0.97
CA VAL A 10 2.56 -39.33 0.21
C VAL A 10 1.34 -38.56 -0.27
N ASP A 11 0.30 -39.24 -0.75
CA ASP A 11 -0.94 -38.62 -1.20
C ASP A 11 -1.67 -37.92 -0.03
N ASP A 12 -1.72 -38.56 1.15
CA ASP A 12 -2.29 -37.96 2.37
C ASP A 12 -1.51 -36.71 2.82
N ILE A 13 -0.17 -36.74 2.75
CA ILE A 13 0.67 -35.58 3.07
C ILE A 13 0.44 -34.45 2.08
N MET A 14 0.31 -34.76 0.78
CA MET A 14 0.03 -33.75 -0.25
C MET A 14 -1.33 -33.09 -0.04
N ALA A 15 -2.36 -33.87 0.30
CA ALA A 15 -3.69 -33.34 0.61
C ALA A 15 -3.66 -32.41 1.83
N LEU A 16 -2.92 -32.77 2.89
CA LEU A 16 -2.74 -31.94 4.08
C LEU A 16 -1.95 -30.65 3.78
N LEU A 17 -0.92 -30.72 2.93
CA LEU A 17 -0.16 -29.54 2.49
C LEU A 17 -1.02 -28.59 1.65
N ILE A 18 -1.84 -29.13 0.75
CA ILE A 18 -2.81 -28.35 -0.03
C ILE A 18 -3.82 -27.68 0.91
N GLN A 19 -4.36 -28.41 1.89
CA GLN A 19 -5.28 -27.82 2.88
C GLN A 19 -4.65 -26.67 3.68
N LEU A 20 -3.40 -26.83 4.13
CA LEU A 20 -2.68 -25.78 4.85
C LEU A 20 -2.32 -24.58 3.96
N THR A 21 -2.12 -24.79 2.66
CA THR A 21 -1.85 -23.70 1.71
C THR A 21 -3.13 -23.04 1.17
N ASP A 22 -4.24 -23.76 1.10
CA ASP A 22 -5.56 -23.22 0.75
C ASP A 22 -6.24 -22.54 1.96
N GLU A 23 -5.93 -22.91 3.20
CA GLU A 23 -6.29 -22.13 4.39
C GLU A 23 -5.40 -20.89 4.57
N GLU A 24 -4.25 -20.85 3.88
CA GLU A 24 -3.57 -19.61 3.51
C GLU A 24 -4.26 -18.90 2.32
N THR A 25 -5.57 -19.12 2.12
CA THR A 25 -6.45 -18.15 1.47
C THR A 25 -6.48 -16.87 2.29
N ILE A 26 -5.42 -16.08 2.13
CA ILE A 26 -5.53 -14.66 1.79
C ILE A 26 -6.52 -13.95 2.73
N GLN A 27 -6.35 -14.14 4.03
CA GLN A 27 -6.17 -12.96 4.85
C GLN A 27 -4.80 -12.38 4.48
N GLU A 28 -4.70 -11.85 3.26
CA GLU A 28 -4.16 -10.53 3.09
C GLU A 28 -4.99 -9.61 4.01
N THR A 29 -4.75 -9.74 5.32
CA THR A 29 -4.37 -8.56 6.07
C THR A 29 -3.26 -7.96 5.23
N SER A 30 -3.67 -7.14 4.25
CA SER A 30 -2.78 -6.26 3.54
C SER A 30 -1.96 -5.69 4.68
N ARG A 31 -0.69 -6.10 4.80
CA ARG A 31 0.25 -5.42 5.66
C ARG A 31 0.32 -4.08 4.97
N LYS A 32 -0.65 -3.20 5.27
CA LYS A 32 -0.81 -1.91 4.62
C LYS A 32 0.55 -1.32 4.87
N LYS A 33 1.33 -1.18 3.80
CA LYS A 33 2.65 -0.60 3.89
C LYS A 33 2.47 0.65 4.75
N PRO A 34 3.37 0.88 5.72
CA PRO A 34 3.20 1.99 6.66
C PRO A 34 2.85 3.23 5.83
N VAL A 35 1.74 3.89 6.18
CA VAL A 35 1.20 4.96 5.35
C VAL A 35 2.20 6.12 5.37
N GLU A 36 2.90 6.30 4.25
CA GLU A 36 3.90 7.35 4.10
C GLU A 36 3.21 8.68 3.77
N MET A 37 3.29 9.61 4.72
CA MET A 37 2.75 10.95 4.58
C MET A 37 3.87 11.92 4.26
N LEU A 38 3.75 12.63 3.15
CA LEU A 38 4.71 13.62 2.66
C LEU A 38 4.21 15.03 2.95
N THR A 39 5.12 15.90 3.39
CA THR A 39 4.90 17.34 3.39
C THR A 39 4.99 17.90 1.98
N ILE A 40 4.49 19.13 1.78
CA ILE A 40 4.56 19.83 0.48
C ILE A 40 6.00 19.84 -0.09
N LYS A 41 7.02 20.03 0.75
CA LYS A 41 8.43 20.05 0.31
C LYS A 41 8.88 18.68 -0.17
N GLU A 42 8.56 17.64 0.57
CA GLU A 42 8.89 16.26 0.20
C GLU A 42 8.13 15.81 -1.05
N CYS A 43 6.90 16.29 -1.28
CA CYS A 43 6.17 16.04 -2.53
C CYS A 43 6.94 16.55 -3.77
N THR A 44 7.58 17.72 -3.68
CA THR A 44 8.40 18.27 -4.79
C THR A 44 9.67 17.47 -5.04
N GLN A 45 10.17 16.76 -4.02
CA GLN A 45 11.31 15.86 -4.15
C GLN A 45 10.89 14.48 -4.69
N ALA A 46 9.70 14.01 -4.32
CA ALA A 46 9.14 12.74 -4.78
C ALA A 46 8.77 12.76 -6.27
N VAL A 47 8.25 13.88 -6.77
CA VAL A 47 7.87 14.05 -8.19
C VAL A 47 8.72 15.16 -8.81
N LYS A 48 9.69 14.78 -9.65
CA LYS A 48 10.55 15.75 -10.35
C LYS A 48 9.70 16.68 -11.23
N GLY A 49 9.95 17.99 -11.13
CA GLY A 49 9.25 19.02 -11.91
C GLY A 49 7.99 19.57 -11.24
N LEU A 50 7.59 19.03 -10.07
CA LEU A 50 6.46 19.55 -9.32
C LEU A 50 6.88 20.72 -8.40
N SER A 51 6.21 21.87 -8.52
CA SER A 51 6.47 23.02 -7.64
C SER A 51 5.59 23.01 -6.39
N GLU A 52 6.05 23.62 -5.30
CA GLU A 52 5.26 23.73 -4.05
C GLU A 52 3.91 24.41 -4.31
N HIS A 53 3.87 25.41 -5.20
CA HIS A 53 2.64 26.11 -5.57
C HIS A 53 1.65 25.17 -6.24
N THR A 54 2.12 24.31 -7.15
CA THR A 54 1.29 23.32 -7.84
C THR A 54 0.71 22.32 -6.85
N VAL A 55 1.52 21.83 -5.91
CA VAL A 55 1.04 20.93 -4.84
C VAL A 55 -0.08 21.59 -4.02
N ARG A 56 0.07 22.88 -3.66
CA ARG A 56 -0.99 23.63 -2.95
C ARG A 56 -2.25 23.77 -3.79
N GLN A 57 -2.14 23.99 -5.10
CA GLN A 57 -3.29 24.02 -6.00
C GLN A 57 -3.99 22.66 -6.07
N LEU A 58 -3.25 21.55 -6.16
CA LEU A 58 -3.84 20.20 -6.16
C LEU A 58 -4.64 19.92 -4.88
N VAL A 59 -4.11 20.35 -3.74
CA VAL A 59 -4.79 20.27 -2.44
C VAL A 59 -6.04 21.15 -2.42
N ALA A 60 -5.96 22.39 -2.92
CA ALA A 60 -7.11 23.30 -2.97
C ALA A 60 -8.21 22.82 -3.93
N GLN A 61 -7.82 22.12 -5.01
CA GLN A 61 -8.72 21.49 -5.97
C GLN A 61 -9.24 20.11 -5.50
N ASN A 62 -8.86 19.64 -4.30
CA ASN A 62 -9.20 18.32 -3.75
C ASN A 62 -8.87 17.14 -4.68
N LYS A 63 -7.83 17.27 -5.51
CA LYS A 63 -7.37 16.19 -6.41
C LYS A 63 -6.56 15.11 -5.69
N VAL A 64 -6.10 15.38 -4.48
CA VAL A 64 -5.32 14.47 -3.64
C VAL A 64 -5.83 14.56 -2.22
N LYS A 65 -6.01 13.44 -1.52
CA LYS A 65 -6.31 13.47 -0.08
C LYS A 65 -5.12 14.01 0.70
N TYR A 66 -5.46 14.85 1.67
CA TYR A 66 -4.50 15.48 2.56
C TYR A 66 -5.05 15.56 3.97
N ILE A 67 -4.13 15.62 4.93
CA ILE A 67 -4.41 15.93 6.34
C ILE A 67 -3.75 17.25 6.65
N ARG A 68 -4.50 18.15 7.29
CA ARG A 68 -3.94 19.39 7.81
C ARG A 68 -3.61 19.20 9.29
N THR A 69 -2.32 19.27 9.62
CA THR A 69 -1.85 19.18 10.99
C THR A 69 -1.72 20.59 11.59
N GLY A 70 -2.52 20.84 12.63
CA GLY A 70 -2.60 22.12 13.35
C GLY A 70 -3.95 22.82 13.22
N GLN A 71 -4.26 23.68 14.20
CA GLN A 71 -5.50 24.45 14.24
C GLN A 71 -5.37 25.70 13.35
N GLY A 72 -5.94 25.66 12.14
CA GLY A 72 -6.13 26.84 11.29
C GLY A 72 -5.70 26.68 9.82
N LYS A 73 -6.04 27.69 9.00
CA LYS A 73 -5.84 27.71 7.53
C LYS A 73 -4.36 27.62 7.09
N ARG A 74 -3.42 27.91 7.98
CA ARG A 74 -1.97 27.87 7.72
C ARG A 74 -1.25 26.65 8.32
N GLY A 75 -2.00 25.68 8.86
CA GLY A 75 -1.43 24.42 9.36
C GLY A 75 -0.63 23.67 8.30
N LYS A 76 0.28 22.79 8.74
CA LYS A 76 1.08 21.96 7.85
C LYS A 76 0.15 21.02 7.07
N ILE A 77 0.51 20.71 5.83
CA ILE A 77 -0.25 19.82 4.96
C ILE A 77 0.58 18.56 4.76
N LEU A 78 -0.04 17.42 5.05
CA LEU A 78 0.50 16.09 4.82
C LEU A 78 -0.34 15.39 3.77
N ILE A 79 0.31 14.80 2.77
CA ILE A 79 -0.29 14.16 1.61
C ILE A 79 0.15 12.71 1.59
N ASN A 80 -0.75 11.77 1.31
CA ASN A 80 -0.38 10.36 1.15
C ASN A 80 0.46 10.19 -0.13
N LYS A 81 1.65 9.60 0.00
CA LYS A 81 2.58 9.38 -1.11
C LYS A 81 1.96 8.57 -2.25
N GLU A 82 1.24 7.49 -1.93
CA GLU A 82 0.64 6.61 -2.94
C GLU A 82 -0.39 7.36 -3.77
N GLU A 83 -1.15 8.24 -3.14
CA GLU A 83 -2.19 9.02 -3.82
C GLU A 83 -1.61 10.15 -4.67
N LEU A 84 -0.51 10.76 -4.21
CA LEU A 84 0.23 11.71 -5.02
C LEU A 84 0.75 11.05 -6.30
N LEU A 85 1.35 9.86 -6.21
CA LEU A 85 1.89 9.13 -7.37
C LEU A 85 0.80 8.72 -8.36
N LYS A 86 -0.36 8.25 -7.87
CA LYS A 86 -1.52 7.90 -8.72
C LYS A 86 -2.02 9.03 -9.61
N VAL A 87 -1.80 10.30 -9.26
CA VAL A 87 -2.19 11.44 -10.10
C VAL A 87 -1.25 11.62 -11.29
N PHE A 88 -0.01 11.13 -11.20
CA PHE A 88 1.04 11.33 -12.21
C PHE A 88 1.47 10.04 -12.92
N GLU A 89 1.10 8.87 -12.42
CA GLU A 89 1.19 7.61 -13.15
C GLU A 89 0.14 7.63 -14.28
N VAL A 90 0.62 7.75 -15.52
CA VAL A 90 -0.17 7.62 -16.77
C VAL A 90 -0.01 6.22 -17.31
#